data_AF-A0A821W5K4-F1
#
_entry.id   AF-A0A821W5K4-F1
#
_cell.length_a   1.000
_cell.length_b   1.000
_cell.length_c   1.000
_cell.angle_alpha   90.00
_cell.angle_beta   90.00
_cell.angle_gamma   90.00
#
_symmetry.space_group_name_H-M   'P 1'
#
loop_
_entity.id
_entity.type
_entity.pdbx_description
1 polymer ?
#
loop_
_entity_poly.entity_id
_entity_poly.type
_entity_poly.pdbx_seq_one_letter_code
_entity_poly.pdbx_strand_id
1 'polypeptide(L)'
;MSGKYANNIASDPNIGPTKEDDKFIIDWTFLIDTLNFSFWTDDKENESYVRKYKDKIYCGSFALAVSINQALDDGIDILNAEYYSRITMDELENIFRSSVNSSRLPMLTERLNVLHETGAILLKEYGGHFSNCIEQSGGSALKLVELIVKSFPAYRDEAIYDGQRVSFYKRAQLLVSDIWKRLHGHGLGHFIDIDSLTMFADYSVPQLLSYEGVLVYSPELKRRIDGKEEIPPGDSDECEIRAGSILVVDLIVNHANEIIRLEKNSENEGKKLNAATVDGYLWRKSVDQEHLYQQTPFHRTRTIFY
;
A
#
# COMPACT_ATOMS: atom_id res chain seq x y z
N MET A 1 -3.42 -16.38 14.87
CA MET A 1 -2.10 -15.71 15.01
C MET A 1 -2.04 -14.48 14.10
N SER A 2 -2.94 -13.51 14.29
CA SER A 2 -2.93 -12.25 13.53
C SER A 2 -1.88 -11.25 14.05
N GLY A 3 -1.17 -11.55 15.16
CA GLY A 3 -0.43 -10.54 15.92
C GLY A 3 1.10 -10.53 15.82
N LYS A 4 1.76 -11.40 15.03
CA LYS A 4 3.24 -11.39 14.92
C LYS A 4 3.81 -11.29 13.51
N TYR A 5 3.00 -11.52 12.47
CA TYR A 5 3.48 -11.61 11.09
C TYR A 5 2.79 -10.64 10.12
N ALA A 6 1.87 -9.81 10.61
CA ALA A 6 1.29 -8.70 9.85
C ALA A 6 1.88 -7.42 10.43
N ASN A 7 2.99 -6.90 9.87
CA ASN A 7 3.61 -5.65 10.32
C ASN A 7 3.85 -4.71 9.12
N ASN A 8 2.75 -4.25 8.51
CA ASN A 8 2.68 -3.09 7.61
C ASN A 8 2.29 -1.82 8.40
N ILE A 9 2.16 -0.66 7.74
CA ILE A 9 1.74 0.60 8.41
C ILE A 9 0.46 0.39 9.23
N ALA A 10 -0.50 -0.37 8.70
CA ALA A 10 -1.77 -0.71 9.34
C ALA A 10 -1.66 -1.62 10.59
N SER A 11 -0.48 -2.09 10.95
CA SER A 11 -0.28 -2.95 12.12
C SER A 11 0.82 -2.46 13.07
N ASP A 12 1.55 -1.39 12.71
CA ASP A 12 2.52 -0.77 13.62
C ASP A 12 1.77 -0.01 14.75
N PRO A 13 1.94 -0.42 16.03
CA PRO A 13 1.28 0.23 17.16
C PRO A 13 1.88 1.60 17.50
N ASN A 14 3.05 1.95 16.94
CA ASN A 14 3.67 3.26 17.14
C ASN A 14 3.13 4.32 16.16
N ILE A 15 2.37 3.91 15.14
CA ILE A 15 1.93 4.77 14.05
C ILE A 15 0.42 4.86 13.99
N GLY A 16 -0.31 3.76 14.04
CA GLY A 16 -1.77 3.86 13.91
C GLY A 16 -2.49 4.34 15.17
N PRO A 17 -3.71 4.88 15.02
CA PRO A 17 -4.61 5.09 16.15
C PRO A 17 -4.88 3.77 16.87
N THR A 18 -4.87 3.81 18.21
CA THR A 18 -5.07 2.63 19.08
C THR A 18 -6.23 2.78 20.08
N LYS A 19 -6.79 3.99 20.21
CA LYS A 19 -7.84 4.32 21.19
C LYS A 19 -9.00 5.12 20.57
N GLU A 20 -9.08 5.14 19.25
CA GLU A 20 -10.09 5.89 18.52
C GLU A 20 -11.24 4.97 18.08
N ASP A 21 -12.36 5.57 17.69
CA ASP A 21 -13.48 4.81 17.14
C ASP A 21 -13.18 4.26 15.73
N ASP A 22 -13.97 3.27 15.31
CA ASP A 22 -13.81 2.61 14.00
C ASP A 22 -13.82 3.61 12.84
N LYS A 23 -14.62 4.68 12.94
CA LYS A 23 -14.76 5.66 11.87
C LYS A 23 -13.49 6.48 11.71
N PHE A 24 -12.90 6.93 12.81
CA PHE A 24 -11.60 7.60 12.81
C PHE A 24 -10.51 6.68 12.22
N ILE A 25 -10.47 5.41 12.66
CA ILE A 25 -9.50 4.42 12.17
C ILE A 25 -9.65 4.21 10.66
N ILE A 26 -10.88 4.17 10.15
CA ILE A 26 -11.19 4.04 8.73
C ILE A 26 -10.74 5.28 7.96
N ASP A 27 -11.14 6.48 8.38
CA ASP A 27 -10.80 7.73 7.68
C ASP A 27 -9.27 7.96 7.68
N TRP A 28 -8.57 7.60 8.78
CA TRP A 28 -7.11 7.62 8.87
C TRP A 28 -6.44 6.62 7.91
N THR A 29 -6.89 5.37 7.91
CA THR A 29 -6.37 4.32 7.02
C THR A 29 -6.59 4.71 5.55
N PHE A 30 -7.79 5.19 5.24
CA PHE A 30 -8.17 5.63 3.91
C PHE A 30 -7.25 6.74 3.40
N LEU A 31 -7.01 7.79 4.19
CA LEU A 31 -6.16 8.89 3.79
C LEU A 31 -4.71 8.45 3.52
N ILE A 32 -4.15 7.60 4.38
CA ILE A 32 -2.78 7.13 4.22
C ILE A 32 -2.66 6.30 2.95
N ASP A 33 -3.52 5.31 2.73
CA ASP A 33 -3.47 4.47 1.53
C ASP A 33 -3.83 5.24 0.26
N THR A 34 -4.59 6.33 0.39
CA THR A 34 -4.85 7.29 -0.69
C THR A 34 -3.57 8.02 -1.12
N LEU A 35 -2.57 8.16 -0.25
CA LEU A 35 -1.31 8.87 -0.52
C LEU A 35 -0.07 7.96 -0.59
N ASN A 36 -0.27 6.65 -0.40
CA ASN A 36 0.77 5.64 -0.27
C ASN A 36 1.27 5.13 -1.64
N PHE A 37 2.00 5.97 -2.38
CA PHE A 37 2.59 5.61 -3.66
C PHE A 37 3.94 6.28 -3.94
N SER A 38 4.85 5.60 -4.63
CA SER A 38 6.07 6.17 -5.22
C SER A 38 6.99 6.94 -4.27
N PHE A 39 7.59 6.24 -3.30
CA PHE A 39 8.53 6.84 -2.33
C PHE A 39 9.99 6.83 -2.78
N TRP A 40 10.31 6.12 -3.86
CA TRP A 40 11.67 6.05 -4.38
C TRP A 40 12.07 7.36 -5.06
N THR A 41 13.36 7.71 -5.00
CA THR A 41 13.94 8.92 -5.57
C THR A 41 14.81 8.60 -6.79
N ASP A 42 14.86 9.54 -7.74
CA ASP A 42 15.59 9.35 -9.01
C ASP A 42 17.11 9.40 -8.80
N ASP A 43 17.55 10.25 -7.85
CA ASP A 43 18.94 10.62 -7.63
C ASP A 43 19.59 9.97 -6.40
N LYS A 44 20.92 9.82 -6.47
CA LYS A 44 21.76 9.57 -5.29
C LYS A 44 21.85 10.76 -4.34
N GLU A 45 21.50 11.96 -4.81
CA GLU A 45 21.57 13.22 -4.06
C GLU A 45 20.30 13.52 -3.25
N ASN A 46 19.15 12.97 -3.66
CA ASN A 46 17.90 13.09 -2.92
C ASN A 46 17.71 11.87 -2.03
N GLU A 47 17.84 12.09 -0.73
CA GLU A 47 17.56 11.07 0.27
C GLU A 47 16.08 10.70 0.25
N SER A 48 15.79 9.45 0.63
CA SER A 48 14.41 8.98 0.84
C SER A 48 13.62 9.98 1.68
N TYR A 49 12.30 10.04 1.48
CA TYR A 49 11.46 10.92 2.29
C TYR A 49 11.60 10.59 3.79
N VAL A 50 12.01 11.56 4.62
CA VAL A 50 12.29 11.37 6.06
C VAL A 50 11.41 12.27 6.92
N ARG A 51 10.85 11.71 7.99
CA ARG A 51 10.14 12.46 9.03
C ARG A 51 10.56 12.01 10.42
N LYS A 52 11.01 12.96 11.24
CA LYS A 52 11.12 12.78 12.68
C LYS A 52 9.74 12.96 13.30
N TYR A 53 9.31 12.00 14.09
CA TYR A 53 8.07 12.05 14.84
C TYR A 53 8.33 11.50 16.25
N LYS A 54 8.06 12.33 17.27
CA LYS A 54 8.50 12.08 18.65
C LYS A 54 10.02 11.85 18.67
N ASP A 55 10.49 10.78 19.30
CA ASP A 55 11.92 10.45 19.44
C ASP A 55 12.46 9.50 18.35
N LYS A 56 11.69 9.27 17.28
CA LYS A 56 12.06 8.32 16.21
C LYS A 56 12.11 9.00 14.84
N ILE A 57 12.94 8.45 13.96
CA ILE A 57 13.04 8.83 12.55
C ILE A 57 12.34 7.75 11.72
N TYR A 58 11.47 8.18 10.81
CA TYR A 58 10.73 7.34 9.88
C TYR A 58 11.10 7.71 8.45
N CYS A 59 11.03 6.73 7.55
CA CYS A 59 11.35 6.90 6.13
C CYS A 59 10.21 6.39 5.24
N GLY A 60 10.13 6.91 4.01
CA GLY A 60 9.21 6.45 2.98
C GLY A 60 7.75 6.48 3.41
N SER A 61 7.04 5.36 3.24
CA SER A 61 5.63 5.24 3.59
C SER A 61 5.36 5.40 5.09
N PHE A 62 6.29 4.99 5.95
CA PHE A 62 6.18 5.26 7.39
C PHE A 62 6.31 6.74 7.71
N ALA A 63 7.20 7.47 7.00
CA ALA A 63 7.33 8.92 7.15
C ALA A 63 6.04 9.65 6.75
N LEU A 64 5.36 9.19 5.68
CA LEU A 64 4.05 9.71 5.28
C LEU A 64 3.02 9.55 6.40
N ALA A 65 2.90 8.34 6.97
CA ALA A 65 1.92 8.05 8.01
C ALA A 65 2.15 8.91 9.26
N VAL A 66 3.40 9.07 9.71
CA VAL A 66 3.68 9.91 10.88
C VAL A 66 3.56 11.41 10.59
N SER A 67 3.67 11.85 9.33
CA SER A 67 3.36 13.23 8.95
C SER A 67 1.86 13.54 9.10
N ILE A 68 0.98 12.60 8.77
CA ILE A 68 -0.46 12.72 9.05
C ILE A 68 -0.73 12.79 10.55
N ASN A 69 -0.07 11.95 11.34
CA ASN A 69 -0.20 12.00 12.80
C ASN A 69 0.29 13.32 13.39
N GLN A 70 1.41 13.84 12.89
CA GLN A 70 1.90 15.14 13.33
C GLN A 70 0.91 16.25 13.00
N ALA A 71 0.29 16.23 11.81
CA ALA A 71 -0.74 17.21 11.46
C ALA A 71 -1.93 17.15 12.42
N LEU A 72 -2.37 15.95 12.81
CA LEU A 72 -3.41 15.76 13.83
C LEU A 72 -2.98 16.29 15.20
N ASP A 73 -1.75 16.00 15.64
CA ASP A 73 -1.19 16.52 16.90
C ASP A 73 -1.10 18.05 16.88
N ASP A 74 -0.87 18.67 15.71
CA ASP A 74 -0.84 20.12 15.49
C ASP A 74 -2.24 20.74 15.38
N GLY A 75 -3.31 19.94 15.51
CA GLY A 75 -4.70 20.39 15.46
C GLY A 75 -5.24 20.62 14.04
N ILE A 76 -4.56 20.11 13.01
CA ILE A 76 -5.03 20.16 11.62
C ILE A 76 -6.05 19.04 11.41
N ASP A 77 -7.23 19.39 10.90
CA ASP A 77 -8.32 18.45 10.60
C ASP A 77 -8.07 17.70 9.27
N ILE A 78 -6.90 17.06 9.17
CA ILE A 78 -6.38 16.47 7.94
C ILE A 78 -7.18 15.23 7.48
N LEU A 79 -8.00 14.63 8.34
CA LEU A 79 -8.88 13.50 8.00
C LEU A 79 -10.24 13.94 7.45
N ASN A 80 -10.56 15.22 7.51
CA ASN A 80 -11.83 15.75 7.01
C ASN A 80 -11.78 15.98 5.49
N ALA A 81 -12.69 15.33 4.77
CA ALA A 81 -12.81 15.46 3.31
C ALA A 81 -13.06 16.90 2.85
N GLU A 82 -13.75 17.72 3.63
CA GLU A 82 -13.93 19.14 3.32
C GLU A 82 -12.61 19.92 3.39
N TYR A 83 -11.76 19.58 4.35
CA TYR A 83 -10.43 20.19 4.50
C TYR A 83 -9.52 19.77 3.35
N TYR A 84 -9.23 18.48 3.18
CA TYR A 84 -8.25 18.06 2.19
C TYR A 84 -8.74 18.15 0.74
N SER A 85 -10.05 18.29 0.49
CA SER A 85 -10.55 18.62 -0.85
C SER A 85 -10.20 20.05 -1.31
N ARG A 86 -9.79 20.93 -0.38
CA ARG A 86 -9.48 22.35 -0.62
C ARG A 86 -8.10 22.77 -0.15
N ILE A 87 -7.33 21.83 0.40
CA ILE A 87 -5.98 22.09 0.89
C ILE A 87 -5.13 22.71 -0.23
N THR A 88 -4.31 23.68 0.13
CA THR A 88 -3.40 24.34 -0.81
C THR A 88 -2.07 23.59 -0.93
N MET A 89 -1.32 23.86 -1.98
CA MET A 89 0.04 23.31 -2.12
C MET A 89 0.93 23.72 -0.93
N ASP A 90 0.85 24.98 -0.48
CA ASP A 90 1.66 25.48 0.63
C ASP A 90 1.35 24.74 1.95
N GLU A 91 0.07 24.48 2.23
CA GLU A 91 -0.35 23.69 3.40
C GLU A 91 0.12 22.25 3.28
N LEU A 92 0.01 21.63 2.09
CA LEU A 92 0.45 20.27 1.83
C LEU A 92 1.98 20.14 1.98
N GLU A 93 2.75 21.09 1.45
CA GLU A 93 4.20 21.19 1.61
C GLU A 93 4.60 21.34 3.09
N ASN A 94 3.83 22.13 3.85
CA ASN A 94 4.09 22.29 5.27
C ASN A 94 3.81 20.99 6.06
N ILE A 95 2.68 20.34 5.81
CA ILE A 95 2.30 19.07 6.45
C ILE A 95 3.32 17.98 6.15
N PHE A 96 3.73 17.86 4.89
CA PHE A 96 4.67 16.83 4.45
C PHE A 96 6.13 17.29 4.43
N ARG A 97 6.46 18.41 5.08
CA ARG A 97 7.85 18.88 5.17
C ARG A 97 8.77 17.79 5.73
N SER A 98 9.83 17.48 5.00
CA SER A 98 10.85 16.53 5.47
C SER A 98 11.61 17.10 6.67
N SER A 99 12.07 16.23 7.55
CA SER A 99 12.99 16.63 8.63
C SER A 99 14.42 16.88 8.15
N VAL A 100 14.72 16.54 6.89
CA VAL A 100 16.04 16.76 6.27
C VAL A 100 15.86 17.61 5.01
N ASN A 101 16.70 18.63 4.83
CA ASN A 101 16.56 19.58 3.73
C ASN A 101 16.75 18.97 2.33
N SER A 102 17.62 17.96 2.21
CA SER A 102 17.90 17.19 0.98
C SER A 102 16.84 16.12 0.68
N SER A 103 15.75 16.07 1.45
CA SER A 103 14.70 15.09 1.32
C SER A 103 13.36 15.77 1.09
N ARG A 104 12.57 15.21 0.18
CA ARG A 104 11.24 15.69 -0.20
C ARG A 104 10.34 14.48 -0.42
N LEU A 105 9.04 14.62 -0.13
CA LEU A 105 8.06 13.63 -0.53
C LEU A 105 7.91 13.73 -2.05
N PRO A 106 8.17 12.65 -2.83
CA PRO A 106 7.99 12.70 -4.27
C PRO A 106 6.53 12.95 -4.65
N MET A 107 6.27 13.36 -5.89
CA MET A 107 4.92 13.45 -6.47
C MET A 107 3.90 14.22 -5.61
N LEU A 108 4.31 15.37 -5.06
CA LEU A 108 3.45 16.16 -4.17
C LEU A 108 2.26 16.78 -4.92
N THR A 109 2.45 17.18 -6.18
CA THR A 109 1.39 17.69 -7.05
C THR A 109 0.31 16.62 -7.30
N GLU A 110 0.73 15.38 -7.57
CA GLU A 110 -0.17 14.27 -7.79
C GLU A 110 -0.93 13.92 -6.51
N ARG A 111 -0.26 13.97 -5.34
CA ARG A 111 -0.93 13.83 -4.05
C ARG A 111 -1.99 14.90 -3.80
N LEU A 112 -1.69 16.16 -4.13
CA LEU A 112 -2.66 17.26 -4.04
C LEU A 112 -3.90 16.97 -4.91
N ASN A 113 -3.68 16.59 -6.17
CA ASN A 113 -4.76 16.27 -7.11
C ASN A 113 -5.60 15.09 -6.60
N VAL A 114 -4.96 14.05 -6.05
CA VAL A 114 -5.65 12.89 -5.48
C VAL A 114 -6.47 13.27 -4.26
N LEU A 115 -5.99 14.16 -3.38
CA LEU A 115 -6.76 14.67 -2.24
C LEU A 115 -8.00 15.44 -2.68
N HIS A 116 -7.84 16.34 -3.66
CA HIS A 116 -8.93 17.12 -4.22
C HIS A 116 -10.00 16.22 -4.85
N GLU A 117 -9.58 15.28 -5.71
CA GLU A 117 -10.48 14.33 -6.37
C GLU A 117 -11.22 13.48 -5.35
N THR A 118 -10.48 12.83 -4.45
CA THR A 118 -11.01 11.88 -3.48
C THR A 118 -11.92 12.54 -2.47
N GLY A 119 -11.55 13.73 -1.97
CA GLY A 119 -12.36 14.48 -1.02
C GLY A 119 -13.67 14.95 -1.64
N ALA A 120 -13.64 15.43 -2.89
CA ALA A 120 -14.86 15.80 -3.61
C ALA A 120 -15.81 14.61 -3.81
N ILE A 121 -15.28 13.43 -4.15
CA ILE A 121 -16.08 12.20 -4.27
C ILE A 121 -16.69 11.81 -2.92
N LEU A 122 -15.91 11.82 -1.84
CA LEU A 122 -16.41 11.48 -0.51
C LEU A 122 -17.55 12.40 -0.07
N LEU A 123 -17.39 13.71 -0.24
CA LEU A 123 -18.42 14.68 0.11
C LEU A 123 -19.71 14.47 -0.68
N LYS A 124 -19.59 14.18 -1.99
CA LYS A 124 -20.72 14.05 -2.90
C LYS A 124 -21.46 12.72 -2.75
N GLU A 125 -20.74 11.62 -2.60
CA GLU A 125 -21.29 10.25 -2.76
C GLU A 125 -21.31 9.45 -1.46
N TYR A 126 -20.51 9.86 -0.47
CA TYR A 126 -20.30 9.12 0.77
C TYR A 126 -20.41 9.99 2.03
N GLY A 127 -21.06 11.17 1.94
CA GLY A 127 -21.31 12.05 3.09
C GLY A 127 -20.03 12.50 3.83
N GLY A 128 -18.89 12.54 3.13
CA GLY A 128 -17.60 12.96 3.67
C GLY A 128 -16.79 11.85 4.36
N HIS A 129 -17.29 10.61 4.45
CA HIS A 129 -16.65 9.54 5.23
C HIS A 129 -16.54 8.23 4.45
N PHE A 130 -15.36 7.60 4.50
CA PHE A 130 -15.12 6.38 3.74
C PHE A 130 -15.87 5.16 4.32
N SER A 131 -16.24 5.20 5.60
CA SER A 131 -17.10 4.19 6.24
C SER A 131 -18.40 3.94 5.45
N ASN A 132 -18.99 4.99 4.86
CA ASN A 132 -20.21 4.89 4.07
C ASN A 132 -20.00 4.15 2.74
N CYS A 133 -18.78 4.14 2.20
CA CYS A 133 -18.40 3.31 1.05
C CYS A 133 -18.27 1.84 1.48
N ILE A 134 -17.65 1.58 2.64
CA ILE A 134 -17.51 0.24 3.21
C ILE A 134 -18.87 -0.39 3.48
N GLU A 135 -19.83 0.34 4.05
CA GLU A 135 -21.18 -0.15 4.30
C GLU A 135 -21.88 -0.64 3.02
N GLN A 136 -21.68 0.05 1.89
CA GLN A 136 -22.25 -0.35 0.59
C GLN A 136 -21.66 -1.67 0.05
N SER A 137 -20.48 -2.08 0.52
CA SER A 137 -19.89 -3.38 0.17
C SER A 137 -20.66 -4.56 0.78
N GLY A 138 -21.46 -4.33 1.82
CA GLY A 138 -22.20 -5.40 2.51
C GLY A 138 -21.28 -6.48 3.10
N GLY A 139 -20.04 -6.14 3.47
CA GLY A 139 -19.07 -7.07 4.04
C GLY A 139 -18.35 -7.95 3.02
N SER A 140 -18.34 -7.60 1.73
CA SER A 140 -17.50 -8.25 0.71
C SER A 140 -16.29 -7.38 0.38
N ALA A 141 -15.09 -7.95 0.55
CA ALA A 141 -13.82 -7.36 0.15
C ALA A 141 -13.79 -7.10 -1.36
N LEU A 142 -14.23 -8.06 -2.18
CA LEU A 142 -14.24 -7.90 -3.64
C LEU A 142 -15.19 -6.79 -4.07
N LYS A 143 -16.40 -6.74 -3.51
CA LYS A 143 -17.34 -5.65 -3.81
C LYS A 143 -16.81 -4.30 -3.33
N LEU A 144 -16.08 -4.24 -2.22
CA LEU A 144 -15.44 -3.01 -1.77
C LEU A 144 -14.33 -2.57 -2.76
N VAL A 145 -13.48 -3.48 -3.23
CA VAL A 145 -12.50 -3.18 -4.30
C VAL A 145 -13.19 -2.63 -5.55
N GLU A 146 -14.28 -3.26 -6.00
CA GLU A 146 -15.08 -2.77 -7.14
C GLU A 146 -15.64 -1.36 -6.91
N LEU A 147 -16.20 -1.08 -5.73
CA LEU A 147 -16.72 0.23 -5.36
C LEU A 147 -15.60 1.29 -5.34
N ILE A 148 -14.44 0.94 -4.79
CA ILE A 148 -13.27 1.83 -4.75
C ILE A 148 -12.84 2.19 -6.17
N VAL A 149 -12.58 1.19 -7.01
CA VAL A 149 -12.11 1.39 -8.40
C VAL A 149 -13.14 2.16 -9.22
N LYS A 150 -14.44 1.90 -9.03
CA LYS A 150 -15.52 2.59 -9.74
C LYS A 150 -15.61 4.07 -9.35
N SER A 151 -15.43 4.37 -8.07
CA SER A 151 -15.71 5.71 -7.53
C SER A 151 -14.49 6.61 -7.52
N PHE A 152 -13.30 6.06 -7.28
CA PHE A 152 -12.07 6.81 -7.07
C PHE A 152 -11.05 6.55 -8.21
N PRO A 153 -10.94 7.45 -9.19
CA PRO A 153 -10.04 7.27 -10.34
C PRO A 153 -8.59 6.99 -9.98
N ALA A 154 -8.08 7.60 -8.90
CA ALA A 154 -6.73 7.37 -8.37
C ALA A 154 -6.41 5.90 -8.04
N TYR A 155 -7.41 5.02 -7.96
CA TYR A 155 -7.28 3.58 -7.68
C TYR A 155 -7.44 2.69 -8.92
N ARG A 156 -7.74 3.25 -10.11
CA ARG A 156 -7.96 2.50 -11.36
C ARG A 156 -6.66 2.08 -12.05
N ASP A 157 -5.93 1.20 -11.36
CA ASP A 157 -4.68 0.58 -11.80
C ASP A 157 -4.94 -0.50 -12.87
N GLU A 158 -5.04 -0.04 -14.12
CA GLU A 158 -5.35 -0.82 -15.32
C GLU A 158 -4.31 -0.57 -16.43
N ALA A 159 -4.04 -1.59 -17.25
CA ALA A 159 -3.14 -1.52 -18.40
C ALA A 159 -3.67 -2.32 -19.59
N ILE A 160 -3.05 -2.15 -20.76
CA ILE A 160 -3.27 -3.00 -21.94
C ILE A 160 -2.02 -3.86 -22.16
N TYR A 161 -2.16 -5.16 -21.99
CA TYR A 161 -1.10 -6.14 -22.19
C TYR A 161 -1.49 -7.08 -23.33
N ASP A 162 -0.68 -7.14 -24.39
CA ASP A 162 -0.94 -7.94 -25.60
C ASP A 162 -2.37 -7.76 -26.16
N GLY A 163 -2.83 -6.51 -26.21
CA GLY A 163 -4.17 -6.15 -26.68
C GLY A 163 -5.32 -6.48 -25.71
N GLN A 164 -5.03 -7.06 -24.54
CA GLN A 164 -6.01 -7.36 -23.51
C GLN A 164 -5.94 -6.36 -22.37
N ARG A 165 -7.11 -5.96 -21.85
CA ARG A 165 -7.19 -5.14 -20.65
C ARG A 165 -6.86 -6.01 -19.42
N VAL A 166 -5.87 -5.58 -18.65
CA VAL A 166 -5.47 -6.20 -17.38
C VAL A 166 -5.61 -5.18 -16.24
N SER A 167 -5.75 -5.68 -15.01
CA SER A 167 -5.93 -4.85 -13.83
C SER A 167 -5.20 -5.44 -12.63
N PHE A 168 -4.55 -4.57 -11.86
CA PHE A 168 -3.85 -4.96 -10.63
C PHE A 168 -4.57 -4.45 -9.39
N TYR A 169 -5.18 -3.26 -9.46
CA TYR A 169 -5.90 -2.61 -8.36
C TYR A 169 -5.15 -2.63 -7.02
N LYS A 170 -3.82 -2.53 -7.05
CA LYS A 170 -2.95 -2.80 -5.90
C LYS A 170 -3.35 -2.00 -4.67
N ARG A 171 -3.51 -0.68 -4.83
CA ARG A 171 -3.86 0.22 -3.72
C ARG A 171 -5.28 0.00 -3.20
N ALA A 172 -6.22 -0.42 -4.05
CA ALA A 172 -7.58 -0.71 -3.62
C ALA A 172 -7.61 -1.97 -2.77
N GLN A 173 -6.90 -3.03 -3.20
CA GLN A 173 -6.76 -4.26 -2.44
C GLN A 173 -6.01 -4.03 -1.11
N LEU A 174 -4.94 -3.22 -1.13
CA LEU A 174 -4.20 -2.83 0.07
C LEU A 174 -5.11 -2.15 1.10
N LEU A 175 -5.90 -1.15 0.67
CA LEU A 175 -6.83 -0.43 1.53
C LEU A 175 -7.83 -1.36 2.22
N VAL A 176 -8.43 -2.30 1.49
CA VAL A 176 -9.35 -3.30 2.07
C VAL A 176 -8.64 -4.19 3.10
N SER A 177 -7.43 -4.65 2.78
CA SER A 177 -6.60 -5.44 3.70
C SER A 177 -6.23 -4.66 4.96
N ASP A 178 -5.90 -3.38 4.83
CA ASP A 178 -5.43 -2.57 5.95
C ASP A 178 -6.56 -2.21 6.90
N ILE A 179 -7.78 -1.95 6.38
CA ILE A 179 -9.00 -1.84 7.19
C ILE A 179 -9.30 -3.17 7.90
N TRP A 180 -9.25 -4.29 7.18
CA TRP A 180 -9.45 -5.63 7.76
C TRP A 180 -8.50 -5.90 8.93
N LYS A 181 -7.21 -5.60 8.75
CA LYS A 181 -6.17 -5.77 9.78
C LYS A 181 -6.40 -4.83 10.97
N ARG A 182 -6.68 -3.55 10.72
CA ARG A 182 -6.87 -2.51 11.75
C ARG A 182 -8.08 -2.76 12.64
N LEU A 183 -9.19 -3.21 12.05
CA LEU A 183 -10.41 -3.54 12.79
C LEU A 183 -10.49 -5.03 13.17
N HIS A 184 -9.39 -5.76 13.02
CA HIS A 184 -9.24 -7.17 13.41
C HIS A 184 -10.30 -8.11 12.81
N GLY A 185 -10.82 -7.79 11.62
CA GLY A 185 -11.86 -8.57 10.97
C GLY A 185 -13.24 -8.46 11.64
N HIS A 186 -13.49 -7.42 12.43
CA HIS A 186 -14.74 -7.15 13.11
C HIS A 186 -15.42 -5.88 12.58
N GLY A 187 -16.71 -5.72 12.86
CA GLY A 187 -17.48 -4.53 12.48
C GLY A 187 -17.37 -4.23 10.98
N LEU A 188 -17.03 -3.00 10.64
CA LEU A 188 -16.81 -2.56 9.26
C LEU A 188 -15.56 -3.17 8.60
N GLY A 189 -14.65 -3.79 9.36
CA GLY A 189 -13.53 -4.53 8.81
C GLY A 189 -13.79 -6.02 8.62
N HIS A 190 -15.01 -6.50 8.90
CA HIS A 190 -15.37 -7.88 8.63
C HIS A 190 -15.68 -8.10 7.15
N PHE A 191 -14.81 -8.87 6.47
CA PHE A 191 -15.01 -9.23 5.07
C PHE A 191 -15.08 -10.76 4.89
N ILE A 192 -16.14 -11.25 4.26
CA ILE A 192 -16.44 -12.69 4.13
C ILE A 192 -15.51 -13.41 3.14
N ASP A 193 -14.95 -12.68 2.20
CA ASP A 193 -14.18 -13.14 1.04
C ASP A 193 -12.78 -12.50 0.99
N ILE A 194 -12.25 -12.06 2.15
CA ILE A 194 -10.92 -11.43 2.28
C ILE A 194 -9.79 -12.27 1.67
N ASP A 195 -9.94 -13.59 1.68
CA ASP A 195 -8.98 -14.53 1.10
C ASP A 195 -8.92 -14.49 -0.44
N SER A 196 -9.83 -13.75 -1.09
CA SER A 196 -9.87 -13.57 -2.54
C SER A 196 -8.98 -12.42 -3.03
N LEU A 197 -8.44 -11.61 -2.12
CA LEU A 197 -7.44 -10.60 -2.47
C LEU A 197 -6.13 -11.28 -2.88
N THR A 198 -5.42 -10.66 -3.82
CA THR A 198 -4.07 -11.07 -4.23
C THR A 198 -3.00 -10.36 -3.40
N MET A 199 -1.73 -10.63 -3.68
CA MET A 199 -0.64 -9.79 -3.19
C MET A 199 -0.68 -8.39 -3.82
N PHE A 200 -0.06 -7.42 -3.15
CA PHE A 200 -0.13 -6.01 -3.52
C PHE A 200 1.07 -5.63 -4.40
N ALA A 201 1.00 -5.97 -5.69
CA ALA A 201 2.11 -5.87 -6.65
C ALA A 201 2.69 -4.45 -6.80
N ASP A 202 3.73 -4.15 -6.00
CA ASP A 202 4.57 -2.95 -6.04
C ASP A 202 5.99 -3.26 -6.56
N TYR A 203 6.98 -2.42 -6.24
CA TYR A 203 8.38 -2.62 -6.62
C TYR A 203 9.25 -3.33 -5.56
N SER A 204 8.84 -3.37 -4.29
CA SER A 204 9.65 -3.88 -3.18
C SER A 204 9.58 -5.41 -3.07
N VAL A 205 8.39 -5.99 -3.18
CA VAL A 205 8.23 -7.45 -3.12
C VAL A 205 8.89 -8.15 -4.31
N PRO A 206 8.73 -7.71 -5.57
CA PRO A 206 9.43 -8.33 -6.70
C PRO A 206 10.95 -8.24 -6.60
N GLN A 207 11.48 -7.15 -6.03
CA GLN A 207 12.92 -7.00 -5.76
C GLN A 207 13.42 -8.07 -4.80
N LEU A 208 12.72 -8.27 -3.68
CA LEU A 208 13.04 -9.33 -2.71
C LEU A 208 12.94 -10.73 -3.35
N LEU A 209 11.86 -11.00 -4.10
CA LEU A 209 11.69 -12.29 -4.77
C LEU A 209 12.78 -12.57 -5.81
N SER A 210 13.26 -11.53 -6.48
CA SER A 210 14.37 -11.64 -7.43
C SER A 210 15.70 -11.89 -6.74
N TYR A 211 15.98 -11.18 -5.64
CA TYR A 211 17.16 -11.41 -4.80
C TYR A 211 17.22 -12.84 -4.26
N GLU A 212 16.09 -13.39 -3.82
CA GLU A 212 15.97 -14.77 -3.31
C GLU A 212 16.02 -15.82 -4.44
N GLY A 213 16.12 -15.41 -5.71
CA GLY A 213 16.16 -16.31 -6.87
C GLY A 213 14.84 -16.99 -7.21
N VAL A 214 13.73 -16.53 -6.62
CA VAL A 214 12.38 -17.07 -6.88
C VAL A 214 11.79 -16.45 -8.15
N LEU A 215 11.98 -15.14 -8.35
CA LEU A 215 11.54 -14.42 -9.54
C LEU A 215 12.73 -14.13 -10.46
N VAL A 216 12.82 -14.85 -11.58
CA VAL A 216 13.95 -14.76 -12.52
C VAL A 216 13.53 -14.01 -13.78
N TYR A 217 14.20 -12.87 -14.03
CA TYR A 217 13.94 -12.05 -15.21
C TYR A 217 14.69 -12.58 -16.44
N SER A 218 14.12 -12.30 -17.62
CA SER A 218 14.84 -12.49 -18.89
C SER A 218 16.13 -11.64 -18.90
N PRO A 219 17.17 -12.02 -19.69
CA PRO A 219 18.38 -11.22 -19.78
C PRO A 219 18.12 -9.77 -20.17
N GLU A 220 17.12 -9.52 -21.03
CA GLU A 220 16.77 -8.17 -21.48
C GLU A 220 16.19 -7.33 -20.34
N LEU A 221 15.13 -7.82 -19.70
CA LEU A 221 14.49 -7.15 -18.58
C LEU A 221 15.48 -6.93 -17.43
N LYS A 222 16.32 -7.93 -17.14
CA LYS A 222 17.37 -7.80 -16.13
C LYS A 222 18.33 -6.65 -16.44
N ARG A 223 18.74 -6.46 -17.71
CA ARG A 223 19.59 -5.31 -18.09
C ARG A 223 18.90 -3.97 -17.86
N ARG A 224 17.60 -3.85 -18.18
CA ARG A 224 16.82 -2.61 -17.93
C ARG A 224 16.78 -2.28 -16.43
N ILE A 225 16.47 -3.28 -15.60
CA ILE A 225 16.40 -3.13 -14.13
C ILE A 225 17.78 -2.83 -13.53
N ASP A 226 18.82 -3.59 -13.90
CA ASP A 226 20.19 -3.38 -13.42
C ASP A 226 20.74 -2.01 -13.86
N GLY A 227 20.36 -1.57 -15.06
CA GLY A 227 20.65 -0.24 -15.61
C GLY A 227 19.85 0.89 -14.96
N LYS A 228 18.90 0.57 -14.07
CA LYS A 228 17.98 1.51 -13.42
C LYS A 228 17.17 2.36 -14.42
N GLU A 229 16.88 1.77 -15.57
CA GLU A 229 16.00 2.36 -16.57
C GLU A 229 14.59 2.53 -15.99
N GLU A 230 13.97 3.66 -16.30
CA GLU A 230 12.56 3.85 -15.97
C GLU A 230 11.69 3.05 -16.94
N ILE A 231 10.88 2.16 -16.39
CA ILE A 231 9.90 1.34 -17.11
C ILE A 231 8.54 2.03 -16.96
N PRO A 232 7.93 2.52 -18.05
CA PRO A 232 6.68 3.24 -17.99
C PRO A 232 5.53 2.41 -17.37
N PRO A 233 4.55 3.04 -16.71
CA PRO A 233 3.36 2.34 -16.25
C PRO A 233 2.60 1.71 -17.43
N GLY A 234 2.24 0.43 -17.33
CA GLY A 234 1.56 -0.30 -18.40
C GLY A 234 2.48 -0.79 -19.53
N ASP A 235 3.80 -0.61 -19.40
CA ASP A 235 4.78 -1.30 -20.24
C ASP A 235 4.66 -2.83 -20.03
N SER A 236 4.95 -3.62 -21.07
CA SER A 236 4.86 -5.08 -20.96
C SER A 236 5.75 -5.62 -19.86
N ASP A 237 6.96 -5.08 -19.70
CA ASP A 237 7.89 -5.53 -18.67
C ASP A 237 7.36 -5.21 -17.26
N GLU A 238 6.77 -4.03 -17.05
CA GLU A 238 6.14 -3.66 -15.77
C GLU A 238 4.97 -4.60 -15.45
N CYS A 239 4.10 -4.84 -16.43
CA CYS A 239 2.98 -5.77 -16.28
C CYS A 239 3.44 -7.21 -15.98
N GLU A 240 4.47 -7.71 -16.67
CA GLU A 240 5.05 -9.05 -16.46
C GLU A 240 5.64 -9.20 -15.06
N ILE A 241 6.40 -8.20 -14.57
CA ILE A 241 6.98 -8.22 -13.22
C ILE A 241 5.87 -8.32 -12.17
N ARG A 242 4.82 -7.50 -12.32
CA ARG A 242 3.72 -7.44 -11.36
C ARG A 242 2.86 -8.71 -11.40
N ALA A 243 2.50 -9.18 -12.58
CA ALA A 243 1.74 -10.43 -12.75
C ALA A 243 2.53 -11.65 -12.27
N GLY A 244 3.83 -11.72 -12.59
CA GLY A 244 4.73 -12.78 -12.12
C GLY A 244 4.85 -12.80 -10.59
N SER A 245 4.89 -11.63 -9.96
CA SER A 245 4.93 -11.52 -8.49
C SER A 245 3.63 -12.00 -7.84
N ILE A 246 2.47 -11.68 -8.43
CA ILE A 246 1.17 -12.21 -7.98
C ILE A 246 1.16 -13.73 -8.05
N LEU A 247 1.56 -14.30 -9.18
CA LEU A 247 1.62 -15.74 -9.36
C LEU A 247 2.56 -16.41 -8.36
N VAL A 248 3.76 -15.85 -8.15
CA VAL A 248 4.72 -16.39 -7.19
C VAL A 248 4.15 -16.41 -5.77
N VAL A 249 3.51 -15.32 -5.33
CA VAL A 249 2.93 -15.28 -3.99
C VAL A 249 1.75 -16.23 -3.85
N ASP A 250 0.91 -16.39 -4.87
CA ASP A 250 -0.17 -17.38 -4.86
C ASP A 250 0.37 -18.82 -4.72
N LEU A 251 1.48 -19.13 -5.40
CA LEU A 251 2.18 -20.42 -5.24
C LEU A 251 2.73 -20.60 -3.82
N ILE A 252 3.32 -19.55 -3.23
CA ILE A 252 3.79 -19.57 -1.83
C ILE A 252 2.63 -19.81 -0.86
N VAL A 253 1.50 -19.12 -1.05
CA VAL A 253 0.29 -19.28 -0.21
C VAL A 253 -0.23 -20.70 -0.29
N ASN A 254 -0.32 -21.27 -1.49
CA ASN A 254 -0.80 -22.64 -1.70
C ASN A 254 0.11 -23.65 -1.00
N HIS A 255 1.43 -23.54 -1.19
CA HIS A 255 2.39 -24.45 -0.58
C HIS A 255 2.44 -24.31 0.95
N ALA A 256 2.41 -23.09 1.48
CA ALA A 256 2.39 -22.86 2.92
C ALA A 256 1.12 -23.43 3.58
N ASN A 257 -0.04 -23.27 2.94
CA ASN A 257 -1.29 -23.87 3.41
C ASN A 257 -1.28 -25.40 3.31
N GLU A 258 -0.61 -25.99 2.34
CA GLU A 258 -0.39 -27.44 2.27
C GLU A 258 0.41 -27.95 3.48
N ILE A 259 1.52 -27.28 3.82
CA ILE A 259 2.33 -27.59 5.00
C ILE A 259 1.47 -27.50 6.28
N ILE A 260 0.73 -26.40 6.47
CA ILE A 260 -0.15 -26.21 7.64
C ILE A 260 -1.18 -27.35 7.77
N ARG A 261 -1.73 -27.83 6.66
CA ARG A 261 -2.71 -28.94 6.65
C ARG A 261 -2.06 -30.28 7.02
N LEU A 262 -0.80 -30.49 6.66
CA LEU A 262 -0.06 -31.73 6.95
C LEU A 262 0.44 -31.77 8.40
N GLU A 263 0.87 -30.65 8.95
CA GLU A 263 1.39 -30.52 10.32
C GLU A 263 0.29 -30.53 11.41
N LYS A 264 -0.70 -31.43 11.33
CA LYS A 264 -1.92 -31.53 12.18
C LYS A 264 -1.69 -31.47 13.71
N ASN A 265 -1.32 -30.30 14.21
CA ASN A 265 -1.13 -29.97 15.61
C ASN A 265 -2.29 -29.07 16.04
N SER A 266 -2.73 -29.17 17.30
CA SER A 266 -3.82 -28.36 17.86
C SER A 266 -3.61 -26.85 17.69
N GLU A 267 -2.36 -26.40 17.57
CA GLU A 267 -2.05 -25.00 17.32
C GLU A 267 -2.41 -24.54 15.90
N ASN A 268 -2.49 -25.42 14.91
CA ASN A 268 -2.68 -25.11 13.49
C ASN A 268 -4.10 -25.37 12.97
N GLU A 269 -4.98 -25.91 13.82
CA GLU A 269 -6.36 -26.19 13.47
C GLU A 269 -7.11 -24.89 13.12
N GLY A 270 -7.71 -24.85 11.91
CA GLY A 270 -8.43 -23.68 11.41
C GLY A 270 -7.56 -22.51 10.93
N LYS A 271 -6.22 -22.61 10.96
CA LYS A 271 -5.35 -21.59 10.36
C LYS A 271 -5.34 -21.72 8.84
N LYS A 272 -5.48 -20.58 8.17
CA LYS A 272 -5.30 -20.42 6.73
C LYS A 272 -4.55 -19.12 6.47
N LEU A 273 -3.54 -19.18 5.62
CA LEU A 273 -2.85 -18.00 5.12
C LEU A 273 -3.53 -17.54 3.83
N ASN A 274 -3.62 -16.22 3.64
CA ASN A 274 -4.05 -15.59 2.41
C ASN A 274 -2.93 -14.71 1.83
N ALA A 275 -3.08 -14.30 0.57
CA ALA A 275 -2.07 -13.52 -0.13
C ALA A 275 -1.79 -12.19 0.57
N ALA A 276 -2.80 -11.49 1.09
CA ALA A 276 -2.64 -10.25 1.87
C ALA A 276 -1.79 -10.41 3.15
N THR A 277 -1.82 -11.59 3.77
CA THR A 277 -1.00 -11.92 4.94
C THR A 277 0.44 -12.24 4.54
N VAL A 278 0.62 -13.06 3.50
CA VAL A 278 1.95 -13.42 2.98
C VAL A 278 2.66 -12.20 2.39
N ASP A 279 1.94 -11.37 1.64
CA ASP A 279 2.44 -10.10 1.12
C ASP A 279 2.94 -9.19 2.25
N GLY A 280 2.13 -8.97 3.29
CA GLY A 280 2.54 -8.15 4.43
C GLY A 280 3.82 -8.67 5.11
N TYR A 281 4.00 -9.99 5.16
CA TYR A 281 5.25 -10.61 5.64
C TYR A 281 6.43 -10.35 4.70
N LEU A 282 6.26 -10.58 3.39
CA LEU A 282 7.30 -10.35 2.39
C LEU A 282 7.70 -8.88 2.30
N TRP A 283 6.73 -7.97 2.29
CA TRP A 283 6.97 -6.53 2.28
C TRP A 283 7.74 -6.10 3.54
N ARG A 284 7.35 -6.60 4.73
CA ARG A 284 8.09 -6.30 5.97
C ARG A 284 9.50 -6.85 5.93
N LYS A 285 9.68 -8.09 5.46
CA LYS A 285 11.00 -8.69 5.27
C LYS A 285 11.85 -7.82 4.34
N SER A 286 11.24 -7.26 3.29
CA SER A 286 11.93 -6.34 2.39
C SER A 286 12.47 -5.11 3.15
N VAL A 287 11.61 -4.37 3.87
CA VAL A 287 12.04 -3.21 4.66
C VAL A 287 13.12 -3.55 5.69
N ASP A 288 12.94 -4.62 6.46
CA ASP A 288 13.87 -4.98 7.54
C ASP A 288 15.24 -5.47 7.00
N GLN A 289 15.27 -6.00 5.77
CA GLN A 289 16.45 -6.58 5.13
C GLN A 289 16.99 -5.77 3.95
N GLU A 290 16.54 -4.53 3.76
CA GLU A 290 16.91 -3.67 2.62
C GLU A 290 18.44 -3.60 2.41
N HIS A 291 19.21 -3.59 3.50
CA HIS A 291 20.67 -3.58 3.48
C HIS A 291 21.32 -4.80 2.80
N LEU A 292 20.64 -5.94 2.74
CA LEU A 292 21.18 -7.19 2.18
C LEU A 292 21.16 -7.23 0.65
N TYR A 293 20.25 -6.49 0.02
CA TYR A 293 20.00 -6.57 -1.41
C TYR A 293 20.00 -5.21 -2.10
N GLN A 294 20.70 -4.22 -1.52
CA GLN A 294 20.96 -2.91 -2.15
C GLN A 294 21.60 -3.02 -3.55
N GLN A 295 22.28 -4.13 -3.84
CA GLN A 295 22.89 -4.42 -5.14
C GLN A 295 21.90 -5.02 -6.16
N THR A 296 20.70 -5.41 -5.72
CA THR A 296 19.61 -5.89 -6.59
C THR A 296 18.62 -4.74 -6.75
N PRO A 297 18.67 -3.95 -7.83
CA PRO A 297 17.73 -2.84 -8.01
C PRO A 297 16.30 -3.35 -8.20
N PHE A 298 15.33 -2.57 -7.75
CA PHE A 298 13.93 -2.74 -8.11
C PHE A 298 13.64 -2.13 -9.49
N HIS A 299 12.56 -2.57 -10.14
CA HIS A 299 12.07 -1.93 -11.36
C HIS A 299 11.55 -0.53 -11.05
N ARG A 300 11.94 0.47 -11.85
CA ARG A 300 11.59 1.87 -11.60
C ARG A 300 10.41 2.27 -12.47
N THR A 301 9.26 2.44 -11.84
CA THR A 301 8.04 2.93 -12.50
C THR A 301 7.49 4.07 -11.68
N ARG A 302 7.42 5.27 -12.27
CA ARG A 302 6.88 6.46 -11.60
C ARG A 302 5.38 6.49 -11.84
N THR A 303 4.60 6.22 -10.80
CA THR A 303 3.14 6.09 -10.90
C THR A 303 2.45 6.41 -9.59
N ILE A 304 1.17 6.78 -9.67
CA ILE A 304 0.31 6.92 -8.49
C ILE A 304 -0.21 5.57 -7.98
N PHE A 305 -0.01 4.47 -8.72
CA PHE A 305 -0.62 3.18 -8.40
C PHE A 305 0.16 2.34 -7.37
N TYR A 306 1.42 2.66 -7.08
CA TYR A 306 2.23 2.00 -6.04
C TYR A 306 3.48 2.79 -5.66
#